data_AF-A0A1M7J1V8-F1
#
_entry.id   AF-A0A1M7J1V8-F1
#
_cell.length_a   1.000
_cell.length_b   1.000
_cell.length_c   1.000
_cell.angle_alpha   90.00
_cell.angle_beta   90.00
_cell.angle_gamma   90.00
#
_symmetry.space_group_name_H-M   'P 1'
#
loop_
_entity.id
_entity.type
_entity.pdbx_description
1 polymer ?
#
loop_
_entity_poly.entity_id
_entity_poly.type
_entity_poly.pdbx_seq_one_letter_code
_entity_poly.pdbx_strand_id
1 'polypeptide(L)'
;MKSFKDFFCSGNLQRDNFLSRLFGIFNEEIVHYWCQCPSSPYENLGRPSVYVKGEKQGHTLDFTFRHRGTGKVFIAEMKCELSLDNYRYLILEDARQLEHHLGKTAFQKFLQAAREPKSLEVWVGGRSGGTKVEIDGAILILGTTTLKGREEVIEKYGLADVLSLEAMLNELLKNEPEEWLRRINQLCNWSTELFRFLSGWERIN
;
A
#
# COMPACT_ATOMS: atom_id res chain seq x y z
N MET A 1 13.88 -14.60 -6.92
CA MET A 1 12.49 -14.15 -7.10
C MET A 1 12.51 -13.00 -8.10
N LYS A 2 11.57 -12.95 -9.06
CA LYS A 2 11.53 -11.86 -10.05
C LYS A 2 11.12 -10.56 -9.35
N SER A 3 11.76 -9.45 -9.68
CA SER A 3 11.34 -8.13 -9.17
C SER A 3 10.02 -7.69 -9.83
N PHE A 4 9.33 -6.74 -9.21
CA PHE A 4 8.21 -6.01 -9.79
C PHE A 4 8.63 -5.33 -11.09
N LYS A 5 9.86 -4.81 -11.19
CA LYS A 5 10.38 -4.28 -12.45
C LYS A 5 10.39 -5.35 -13.53
N ASP A 6 10.97 -6.51 -13.26
CA ASP A 6 11.04 -7.60 -14.25
C ASP A 6 9.66 -8.15 -14.62
N PHE A 7 8.69 -8.06 -13.71
CA PHE A 7 7.35 -8.61 -13.93
C PHE A 7 6.40 -7.62 -14.61
N PHE A 8 6.41 -6.34 -14.21
CA PHE A 8 5.49 -5.30 -14.70
C PHE A 8 6.08 -4.44 -15.82
N CYS A 9 7.36 -4.57 -16.16
CA CYS A 9 7.99 -3.89 -17.30
C CYS A 9 8.53 -4.94 -18.29
N SER A 10 7.62 -5.66 -18.95
CA SER A 10 7.96 -6.77 -19.86
C SER A 10 8.32 -6.32 -21.27
N GLY A 11 8.17 -5.03 -21.58
CA GLY A 11 8.26 -4.49 -22.95
C GLY A 11 6.95 -4.62 -23.73
N ASN A 12 5.94 -5.31 -23.19
CA ASN A 12 4.59 -5.32 -23.73
C ASN A 12 3.67 -4.42 -22.91
N LEU A 13 3.49 -3.17 -23.35
CA LEU A 13 2.69 -2.16 -22.67
C LEU A 13 1.24 -2.61 -22.43
N GLN A 14 0.64 -3.36 -23.35
CA GLN A 14 -0.75 -3.82 -23.21
C GLN A 14 -0.86 -4.84 -22.07
N ARG A 15 0.05 -5.82 -22.03
CA ARG A 15 0.13 -6.81 -20.95
C ARG A 15 0.38 -6.10 -19.61
N ASP A 16 1.36 -5.21 -19.56
CA ASP A 16 1.78 -4.58 -18.31
C ASP A 16 0.68 -3.69 -17.73
N ASN A 17 -0.03 -2.94 -18.58
CA ASN A 17 -1.20 -2.16 -18.21
C ASN A 17 -2.38 -3.01 -17.75
N PHE A 18 -2.59 -4.18 -18.36
CA PHE A 18 -3.60 -5.13 -17.93
C PHE A 18 -3.27 -5.67 -16.53
N LEU A 19 -2.05 -6.15 -16.33
CA LEU A 19 -1.60 -6.71 -15.05
C LEU A 19 -1.54 -5.67 -13.94
N SER A 20 -1.08 -4.45 -14.22
CA SER A 20 -1.08 -3.37 -13.23
C SER A 20 -2.49 -3.03 -12.74
N ARG A 21 -3.48 -3.03 -13.63
CA ARG A 21 -4.88 -2.78 -13.25
C ARG A 21 -5.45 -3.93 -12.44
N LEU A 22 -5.21 -5.17 -12.86
CA LEU A 22 -5.64 -6.36 -12.13
C LEU A 22 -5.00 -6.40 -10.73
N PHE A 23 -3.69 -6.14 -10.65
CA PHE A 23 -2.96 -6.07 -9.39
C PHE A 23 -3.50 -4.97 -8.46
N GLY A 24 -3.86 -3.81 -9.02
CA GLY A 24 -4.46 -2.71 -8.26
C GLY A 24 -5.77 -3.05 -7.55
N ILE A 25 -6.44 -4.16 -7.92
CA ILE A 25 -7.68 -4.60 -7.26
C ILE A 25 -7.40 -5.23 -5.88
N PHE A 26 -6.24 -5.86 -5.70
CA PHE A 26 -5.94 -6.65 -4.50
C PHE A 26 -4.59 -6.32 -3.86
N ASN A 27 -3.85 -5.32 -4.35
CA ASN A 27 -2.51 -5.01 -3.86
C ASN A 27 -2.47 -4.65 -2.35
N GLU A 28 -3.52 -4.07 -1.81
CA GLU A 28 -3.66 -3.81 -0.37
C GLU A 28 -3.75 -5.11 0.45
N GLU A 29 -4.27 -6.19 -0.13
CA GLU A 29 -4.36 -7.49 0.56
C GLU A 29 -2.98 -8.03 0.90
N ILE A 30 -1.96 -7.75 0.08
CA ILE A 30 -0.56 -8.09 0.40
C ILE A 30 -0.17 -7.46 1.74
N VAL A 31 -0.50 -6.18 1.95
CA VAL A 31 -0.22 -5.49 3.21
C VAL A 31 -0.99 -6.14 4.37
N HIS A 32 -2.27 -6.47 4.16
CA HIS A 32 -3.09 -7.14 5.17
C HIS A 32 -2.51 -8.48 5.61
N TYR A 33 -2.21 -9.39 4.66
CA TYR A 33 -1.64 -10.70 4.97
C TYR A 33 -0.22 -10.58 5.54
N TRP A 34 0.57 -9.62 5.05
CA TRP A 34 1.90 -9.37 5.59
C TRP A 34 1.83 -8.98 7.07
N CYS A 35 0.94 -8.04 7.44
CA CYS A 35 0.74 -7.65 8.84
C CYS A 35 0.24 -8.79 9.75
N GLN A 36 -0.36 -9.85 9.20
CA GLN A 36 -0.78 -11.04 9.95
C GLN A 36 0.37 -12.01 10.22
N CYS A 37 1.46 -11.94 9.45
CA CYS A 37 2.62 -12.79 9.66
C CYS A 37 3.32 -12.45 10.98
N PRO A 38 3.66 -13.44 11.84
CA PRO A 38 4.40 -13.19 13.08
C PRO A 38 5.75 -12.49 12.88
N SER A 39 6.36 -12.67 11.70
CA SER A 39 7.62 -12.03 11.33
C SER A 39 7.48 -10.56 10.94
N SER A 40 6.26 -10.09 10.64
CA SER A 40 6.07 -8.68 10.26
C SER A 40 6.27 -7.78 11.48
N PRO A 41 7.06 -6.69 11.36
CA PRO A 41 7.27 -5.76 12.45
C PRO A 41 6.01 -4.96 12.81
N TYR A 42 4.98 -4.99 11.96
CA TYR A 42 3.75 -4.25 12.14
C TYR A 42 2.53 -5.17 12.21
N GLU A 43 1.54 -4.74 12.99
CA GLU A 43 0.16 -5.21 12.84
C GLU A 43 -0.70 -4.08 12.27
N ASN A 44 -1.74 -4.46 11.53
CA ASN A 44 -2.68 -3.52 10.96
C ASN A 44 -3.88 -3.34 11.89
N LEU A 45 -4.11 -2.12 12.36
CA LEU A 45 -5.25 -1.75 13.21
C LEU A 45 -6.51 -1.41 12.41
N GLY A 46 -6.38 -1.17 11.10
CA GLY A 46 -7.47 -0.80 10.20
C GLY A 46 -7.28 0.55 9.52
N ARG A 47 -8.28 0.99 8.75
CA ARG A 47 -8.25 2.25 8.00
C ARG A 47 -8.44 3.47 8.93
N PRO A 48 -7.52 4.45 8.92
CA PRO A 48 -7.67 5.66 9.70
C PRO A 48 -8.48 6.71 8.94
N SER A 49 -9.31 7.46 9.66
CA SER A 49 -9.83 8.76 9.24
C SER A 49 -9.07 9.86 9.98
N VAL A 50 -8.48 10.77 9.22
CA VAL A 50 -7.61 11.86 9.71
C VAL A 50 -8.36 13.18 9.61
N TYR A 51 -8.36 13.93 10.71
CA TYR A 51 -9.02 15.23 10.84
C TYR A 51 -8.01 16.27 11.31
N VAL A 52 -8.00 17.45 10.70
CA VAL A 52 -7.41 18.63 11.33
C VAL A 52 -8.34 19.05 12.46
N LYS A 53 -7.78 19.53 13.59
CA LYS A 53 -8.59 19.99 14.72
C LYS A 53 -9.66 20.99 14.28
N GLY A 54 -10.91 20.69 14.61
CA GLY A 54 -12.07 21.51 14.23
C GLY A 54 -12.73 21.13 12.90
N GLU A 55 -12.13 20.25 12.09
CA GLU A 55 -12.79 19.76 10.87
C GLU A 55 -13.95 18.81 11.18
N LYS A 56 -15.03 18.96 10.41
CA LYS A 56 -16.19 18.06 10.44
C LYS A 56 -15.97 16.81 9.59
N GLN A 57 -15.25 16.96 8.47
CA GLN A 57 -15.01 15.89 7.50
C GLN A 57 -13.53 15.52 7.50
N GLY A 58 -13.25 14.24 7.72
CA GLY A 58 -11.89 13.68 7.69
C GLY A 58 -11.57 13.07 6.34
N HIS A 59 -10.31 12.69 6.16
CA HIS A 59 -9.84 11.92 5.01
C HIS A 59 -9.41 10.53 5.46
N THR A 60 -9.86 9.52 4.72
CA THR A 60 -9.45 8.15 4.98
C THR A 60 -8.14 7.87 4.27
N LEU A 61 -7.16 7.32 4.99
CA LEU A 61 -5.93 6.77 4.41
C LEU A 61 -6.01 5.24 4.36
N ASP A 62 -4.93 4.62 3.88
CA ASP A 62 -4.93 3.18 3.58
C ASP A 62 -4.83 2.30 4.82
N PHE A 63 -3.92 2.60 5.75
CA PHE A 63 -3.69 1.75 6.91
C PHE A 63 -3.32 2.50 8.17
N THR A 64 -3.49 1.83 9.30
CA THR A 64 -2.93 2.23 10.59
C THR A 64 -2.08 1.06 11.07
N PHE A 65 -0.80 1.28 11.29
CA PHE A 65 0.12 0.27 11.79
C PHE A 65 0.47 0.50 13.24
N ARG A 66 0.60 -0.59 14.00
CA ARG A 66 1.29 -0.58 15.29
C ARG A 66 2.56 -1.41 15.17
N HIS A 67 3.70 -0.81 15.50
CA HIS A 67 4.97 -1.52 15.52
C HIS A 67 5.02 -2.45 16.74
N ARG A 68 5.13 -3.75 16.51
CA ARG A 68 5.00 -4.79 17.54
C ARG A 68 6.04 -4.65 18.65
N GLY A 69 7.28 -4.27 18.29
CA GLY A 69 8.38 -4.17 19.24
C GLY A 69 8.41 -2.90 20.09
N THR A 70 7.73 -1.82 19.67
CA THR A 70 7.81 -0.51 20.35
C THR A 70 6.45 0.03 20.77
N GLY A 71 5.35 -0.54 20.29
CA GLY A 71 4.00 -0.04 20.51
C GLY A 71 3.65 1.23 19.75
N LYS A 72 4.60 1.85 19.02
CA LYS A 72 4.37 3.07 18.25
C LYS A 72 3.33 2.85 17.15
N VAL A 73 2.48 3.84 16.93
CA VAL A 73 1.37 3.80 15.98
C VAL A 73 1.63 4.76 14.82
N PHE A 74 1.46 4.31 13.60
CA PHE A 74 1.68 5.10 12.40
C PHE A 74 0.45 5.03 11.51
N ILE A 75 0.10 6.12 10.86
CA ILE A 75 -0.80 6.04 9.69
C ILE A 75 0.03 5.75 8.46
N ALA A 76 -0.50 4.97 7.52
CA ALA A 76 0.17 4.65 6.29
C ALA A 76 -0.70 4.94 5.08
N GLU A 77 -0.05 5.46 4.04
CA GLU A 77 -0.63 5.73 2.73
C GLU A 77 0.12 4.91 1.68
N MET A 78 -0.62 4.32 0.76
CA MET A 78 -0.10 3.49 -0.32
C MET A 78 -0.23 4.21 -1.66
N LYS A 79 0.86 4.21 -2.44
CA LYS A 79 0.94 4.86 -3.76
C LYS A 79 1.57 3.94 -4.79
N CYS A 80 0.94 2.78 -5.00
CA CYS A 80 1.47 1.76 -5.91
C CYS A 80 1.09 2.05 -7.38
N GLU A 81 1.94 2.81 -8.07
CA GLU A 81 1.68 3.33 -9.43
C GLU A 81 2.53 2.60 -10.49
N LEU A 82 2.32 1.28 -10.62
CA LEU A 82 3.25 0.38 -11.32
C LEU A 82 3.48 0.68 -12.81
N SER A 83 2.45 1.09 -13.56
CA SER A 83 2.57 1.40 -15.00
C SER A 83 2.37 2.89 -15.35
N LEU A 84 2.33 3.76 -14.34
CA LEU A 84 2.09 5.19 -14.54
C LEU A 84 3.31 5.89 -15.17
N ASP A 85 3.05 6.79 -16.12
CA ASP A 85 4.06 7.65 -16.77
C ASP A 85 5.28 6.87 -17.25
N ASN A 86 5.05 5.83 -18.07
CA ASN A 86 6.09 4.92 -18.57
C ASN A 86 6.97 4.33 -17.44
N TYR A 87 6.32 3.82 -16.38
CA TYR A 87 6.97 3.19 -15.23
C TYR A 87 7.81 4.12 -14.36
N ARG A 88 7.71 5.45 -14.56
CA ARG A 88 8.47 6.44 -13.79
C ARG A 88 8.26 6.31 -12.28
N TYR A 89 7.09 5.85 -11.84
CA TYR A 89 6.74 5.74 -10.42
C TYR A 89 6.80 4.29 -9.90
N LEU A 90 7.33 3.35 -10.70
CA LEU A 90 7.43 1.94 -10.33
C LEU A 90 8.43 1.71 -9.19
N ILE A 91 9.56 2.42 -9.24
CA ILE A 91 10.64 2.36 -8.24
C ILE A 91 10.83 3.77 -7.67
N LEU A 92 10.79 3.88 -6.35
CA LEU A 92 11.20 5.10 -5.66
C LEU A 92 12.73 5.24 -5.67
N GLU A 93 13.21 6.17 -6.48
CA GLU A 93 14.62 6.51 -6.64
C GLU A 93 14.94 7.88 -6.05
N ASP A 94 13.97 8.80 -6.03
CA ASP A 94 14.14 10.15 -5.51
C ASP A 94 12.84 10.77 -4.98
N ALA A 95 12.96 11.76 -4.11
CA ALA A 95 11.81 12.36 -3.44
C ALA A 95 10.94 13.30 -4.33
N ARG A 96 11.38 13.66 -5.54
CA ARG A 96 10.60 14.48 -6.48
C ARG A 96 9.50 13.65 -7.15
N GLN A 97 9.66 12.32 -7.18
CA GLN A 97 8.61 11.40 -7.63
C GLN A 97 7.33 11.47 -6.77
N LEU A 98 7.32 12.15 -5.62
CA LEU A 98 6.10 12.38 -4.83
C LEU A 98 5.45 13.74 -5.09
N GLU A 99 6.06 14.60 -5.92
CA GLU A 99 5.60 15.98 -6.12
C GLU A 99 4.22 16.06 -6.81
N HIS A 100 3.89 15.09 -7.66
CA HIS A 100 2.56 15.00 -8.30
C HIS A 100 1.43 14.64 -7.32
N HIS A 101 1.75 14.26 -6.08
CA HIS A 101 0.77 14.06 -5.02
C HIS A 101 0.57 15.28 -4.13
N LEU A 102 1.47 16.27 -4.16
CA LEU A 102 1.42 17.41 -3.23
C LEU A 102 0.19 18.30 -3.40
N GLY A 103 -0.48 18.25 -4.56
CA GLY A 103 -1.76 18.95 -4.78
C GLY A 103 -2.97 18.22 -4.16
N LYS A 104 -2.82 17.00 -3.65
CA LYS A 104 -3.92 16.19 -3.13
C LYS A 104 -4.06 16.40 -1.61
N THR A 105 -5.23 16.84 -1.15
CA THR A 105 -5.49 17.15 0.27
C THR A 105 -5.23 15.97 1.22
N ALA A 106 -5.61 14.74 0.83
CA ALA A 106 -5.33 13.56 1.63
C ALA A 106 -3.83 13.33 1.83
N PHE A 107 -3.04 13.52 0.76
CA PHE A 107 -1.59 13.39 0.81
C PHE A 107 -0.94 14.51 1.64
N GLN A 108 -1.45 15.74 1.55
CA GLN A 108 -0.99 16.83 2.41
C GLN A 108 -1.23 16.53 3.90
N LYS A 109 -2.38 15.96 4.26
CA LYS A 109 -2.68 15.54 5.64
C LYS A 109 -1.80 14.37 6.09
N PHE A 110 -1.51 13.44 5.19
CA PHE A 110 -0.52 12.39 5.43
C PHE A 110 0.88 12.97 5.73
N LEU A 111 1.36 13.94 4.95
CA LEU A 111 2.63 14.62 5.22
C LEU A 111 2.60 15.45 6.51
N GLN A 112 1.46 16.05 6.85
CA GLN A 112 1.28 16.73 8.13
C GLN A 112 1.38 15.75 9.30
N ALA A 113 0.80 14.55 9.17
CA ALA A 113 0.90 13.51 10.19
C ALA A 113 2.33 13.03 10.43
N ALA A 114 3.16 13.05 9.39
CA ALA A 114 4.57 12.71 9.50
C ALA A 114 5.34 13.72 10.38
N ARG A 115 5.11 15.03 10.16
CA ARG A 115 5.86 16.11 10.81
C ARG A 115 5.30 16.52 12.16
N GLU A 116 3.97 16.56 12.26
CA GLU A 116 3.23 17.09 13.41
C GLU A 116 2.09 16.15 13.79
N PRO A 117 2.37 14.89 14.17
CA PRO A 117 1.33 13.88 14.43
C PRO A 117 0.29 14.34 15.47
N LYS A 118 0.72 15.09 16.49
CA LYS A 118 -0.15 15.64 17.57
C LYS A 118 -1.07 16.78 17.13
N SER A 119 -0.87 17.32 15.93
CA SER A 119 -1.73 18.36 15.36
C SER A 119 -3.05 17.80 14.81
N LEU A 120 -3.11 16.48 14.58
CA LEU A 120 -4.23 15.79 13.96
C LEU A 120 -5.02 14.95 14.96
N GLU A 121 -6.28 14.72 14.62
CA GLU A 121 -7.14 13.75 15.29
C GLU A 121 -7.33 12.56 14.36
N VAL A 122 -7.00 11.36 14.83
CA VAL A 122 -7.04 10.13 14.03
C VAL A 122 -7.99 9.12 14.67
N TRP A 123 -8.86 8.54 13.85
CA TRP A 123 -9.83 7.52 14.25
C TRP A 123 -9.71 6.29 13.38
N VAL A 124 -9.58 5.12 13.99
CA VAL A 124 -9.63 3.84 13.28
C VAL A 124 -11.06 3.34 13.28
N GLY A 125 -11.66 3.14 12.10
CA GLY A 125 -13.08 2.81 11.95
C GLY A 125 -14.02 4.02 11.93
N GLY A 126 -13.47 5.24 11.79
CA GLY A 126 -14.24 6.49 11.69
C GLY A 126 -14.73 7.05 13.02
N ARG A 127 -15.22 8.29 13.02
CA ARG A 127 -15.55 9.03 14.27
C ARG A 127 -16.81 8.54 14.99
N SER A 128 -17.76 7.94 14.26
CA SER A 128 -19.08 7.55 14.80
C SER A 128 -19.15 6.15 15.42
N GLY A 129 -18.07 5.37 15.34
CA GLY A 129 -18.02 4.00 15.87
C GLY A 129 -16.62 3.41 15.96
N GLY A 130 -15.60 4.19 15.63
CA GLY A 130 -14.21 3.79 15.71
C GLY A 130 -13.54 4.16 17.03
N THR A 131 -12.25 3.88 17.09
CA THR A 131 -11.40 4.22 18.25
C THR A 131 -10.46 5.35 17.89
N LYS A 132 -10.40 6.38 18.74
CA LYS A 132 -9.40 7.44 18.61
C LYS A 132 -8.03 6.86 18.93
N VAL A 133 -7.05 7.13 18.06
CA VAL A 133 -5.67 6.68 18.24
C VAL A 133 -4.73 7.88 18.26
N GLU A 134 -3.73 7.81 19.13
CA GLU A 134 -2.57 8.69 19.04
C GLU A 134 -1.58 8.08 18.06
N ILE A 135 -0.96 8.92 17.24
CA ILE A 135 -0.02 8.49 16.21
C ILE A 135 1.35 9.10 16.50
N ASP A 136 2.40 8.38 16.13
CA ASP A 136 3.81 8.72 16.31
C ASP A 136 4.46 9.20 15.00
N GLY A 137 3.75 9.12 13.88
CA GLY A 137 4.21 9.57 12.59
C GLY A 137 3.43 8.93 11.44
N ALA A 138 4.03 8.93 10.26
CA ALA A 138 3.45 8.37 9.06
C ALA A 138 4.42 7.50 8.26
N ILE A 139 3.90 6.47 7.58
CA ILE A 139 4.66 5.51 6.77
C ILE A 139 4.15 5.55 5.33
N LEU A 140 5.03 5.62 4.34
CA LEU A 140 4.64 5.51 2.94
C LEU A 140 4.84 4.08 2.45
N ILE A 141 3.89 3.54 1.68
CA ILE A 141 4.02 2.25 1.00
C ILE A 141 4.07 2.47 -0.51
N LEU A 142 5.12 1.99 -1.16
CA LEU A 142 5.30 2.04 -2.62
C LEU A 142 5.51 0.64 -3.20
N GLY A 143 5.40 0.51 -4.52
CA GLY A 143 5.65 -0.76 -5.21
C GLY A 143 7.05 -1.29 -4.88
N THR A 144 8.07 -0.54 -5.27
CA THR A 144 9.49 -0.85 -5.02
C THR A 144 10.22 0.42 -4.58
N THR A 145 11.30 0.28 -3.80
CA THR A 145 12.13 1.40 -3.37
C THR A 145 13.61 1.07 -3.50
N THR A 146 14.42 2.07 -3.84
CA THR A 146 15.87 2.01 -3.63
C THR A 146 16.19 2.48 -2.22
N LEU A 147 17.37 2.11 -1.70
CA LEU A 147 17.84 2.61 -0.41
C LEU A 147 17.91 4.15 -0.40
N LYS A 148 18.55 4.72 -1.43
CA LYS A 148 18.68 6.16 -1.61
C LYS A 148 17.31 6.86 -1.66
N GLY A 149 16.38 6.38 -2.48
CA GLY A 149 15.05 6.99 -2.61
C GLY A 149 14.25 6.94 -1.31
N ARG A 150 14.36 5.82 -0.56
CA ARG A 150 13.75 5.70 0.78
C ARG A 150 14.33 6.73 1.75
N GLU A 151 15.65 6.82 1.85
CA GLU A 151 16.33 7.76 2.75
C GLU A 151 15.98 9.22 2.42
N GLU A 152 16.03 9.61 1.14
CA GLU A 152 15.70 10.96 0.71
C GLU A 152 14.26 11.35 1.02
N VAL A 153 13.30 10.43 0.83
CA VAL A 153 11.88 10.70 1.14
C VAL A 153 11.66 10.81 2.65
N ILE A 154 12.27 9.94 3.45
CA ILE A 154 12.21 10.00 4.91
C ILE A 154 12.71 11.36 5.38
N GLU A 155 13.89 11.78 4.93
CA GLU A 155 14.50 13.05 5.33
C GLU A 155 13.68 14.26 4.87
N LYS A 156 13.30 14.33 3.59
CA LYS A 156 12.57 15.49 3.02
C LYS A 156 11.19 15.69 3.66
N TYR A 157 10.48 14.60 3.93
CA TYR A 157 9.08 14.65 4.36
C TYR A 157 8.88 14.40 5.85
N GLY A 158 9.89 13.90 6.57
CA GLY A 158 9.79 13.55 7.99
C GLY A 158 9.01 12.26 8.23
N LEU A 159 8.98 11.34 7.27
CA LEU A 159 8.28 10.05 7.43
C LEU A 159 8.99 9.21 8.48
N ALA A 160 8.23 8.39 9.20
CA ALA A 160 8.79 7.39 10.10
C ALA A 160 9.47 6.26 9.32
N ASP A 161 8.90 5.88 8.17
CA ASP A 161 9.50 4.90 7.26
C ASP A 161 8.90 4.99 5.84
N VAL A 162 9.56 4.35 4.88
CA VAL A 162 9.02 4.00 3.56
C VAL A 162 9.19 2.50 3.35
N LEU A 163 8.09 1.80 3.13
CA LEU A 163 8.04 0.36 2.92
C LEU A 163 7.81 0.02 1.44
N SER A 164 8.35 -1.13 1.01
CA SER A 164 8.15 -1.68 -0.32
C SER A 164 7.13 -2.83 -0.29
N LEU A 165 6.12 -2.74 -1.14
CA LEU A 165 5.15 -3.81 -1.35
C LEU A 165 5.82 -5.06 -1.94
N GLU A 166 6.80 -4.90 -2.82
CA GLU A 166 7.64 -5.99 -3.31
C GLU A 166 8.34 -6.72 -2.15
N ALA A 167 8.93 -5.99 -1.20
CA ALA A 167 9.56 -6.60 -0.02
C ALA A 167 8.55 -7.35 0.86
N MET A 168 7.36 -6.78 1.10
CA MET A 168 6.28 -7.46 1.82
C MET A 168 5.84 -8.76 1.12
N LEU A 169 5.67 -8.71 -0.21
CA LEU A 169 5.31 -9.89 -1.00
C LEU A 169 6.41 -10.95 -0.94
N ASN A 170 7.67 -10.55 -1.03
CA ASN A 170 8.80 -11.47 -0.93
C ASN A 170 8.83 -12.20 0.42
N GLU A 171 8.47 -11.52 1.51
CA GLU A 171 8.32 -12.16 2.82
C GLU A 171 7.12 -13.12 2.86
N LEU A 172 5.97 -12.74 2.28
CA LEU A 172 4.81 -13.64 2.17
C LEU A 172 5.15 -14.90 1.38
N LEU A 173 5.85 -14.75 0.24
CA LEU A 173 6.26 -15.87 -0.59
C LEU A 173 7.30 -16.76 0.09
N LYS A 174 8.12 -16.21 0.99
CA LYS A 174 9.08 -16.99 1.77
C LYS A 174 8.41 -17.76 2.91
N ASN A 175 7.40 -17.16 3.55
CA ASN A 175 6.72 -17.75 4.70
C ASN A 175 5.53 -18.64 4.31
N GLU A 176 5.04 -18.51 3.07
CA GLU A 176 3.93 -19.28 2.49
C GLU A 176 2.72 -19.41 3.42
N PRO A 177 2.18 -18.30 3.98
CA PRO A 177 1.04 -18.41 4.88
C PRO A 177 -0.16 -18.98 4.11
N GLU A 178 -0.78 -20.03 4.66
CA GLU A 178 -1.86 -20.79 4.02
C GLU A 178 -3.00 -19.89 3.55
N GLU A 179 -3.36 -18.91 4.37
CA GLU A 179 -4.39 -17.91 4.11
C GLU A 179 -4.11 -17.07 2.85
N TRP A 180 -2.85 -16.66 2.66
CA TRP A 180 -2.42 -15.92 1.46
C TRP A 180 -2.48 -16.79 0.22
N LEU A 181 -1.96 -18.02 0.29
CA LEU A 181 -1.98 -18.96 -0.84
C LEU A 181 -3.41 -19.30 -1.26
N ARG A 182 -4.30 -19.51 -0.28
CA ARG A 182 -5.73 -19.74 -0.53
C ARG A 182 -6.36 -18.56 -1.24
N ARG A 183 -6.05 -17.33 -0.82
CA ARG A 183 -6.56 -16.12 -1.46
C ARG A 183 -6.06 -15.97 -2.90
N ILE A 184 -4.78 -16.20 -3.16
CA ILE A 184 -4.24 -16.17 -4.53
C ILE A 184 -4.93 -17.20 -5.43
N ASN A 185 -5.11 -18.44 -4.95
CA ASN A 185 -5.81 -19.47 -5.70
C ASN A 185 -7.26 -19.08 -6.02
N GLN A 186 -7.96 -18.44 -5.09
CA GLN A 186 -9.30 -17.92 -5.33
C GLN A 186 -9.32 -16.86 -6.44
N LEU A 187 -8.39 -15.90 -6.40
CA LEU A 187 -8.26 -14.87 -7.44
C LEU A 187 -7.94 -15.48 -8.83
N CYS A 188 -7.09 -16.50 -8.86
CA CYS A 188 -6.80 -17.26 -10.08
C CYS A 188 -8.05 -17.96 -10.63
N ASN A 189 -8.85 -18.58 -9.77
CA ASN A 189 -10.09 -19.25 -10.17
C ASN A 189 -11.10 -18.26 -10.76
N TRP A 190 -11.38 -17.15 -10.06
CA TRP A 190 -12.31 -16.12 -10.56
C TRP A 190 -11.86 -15.51 -11.88
N SER A 191 -10.55 -15.26 -12.03
CA SER A 191 -10.00 -14.76 -13.29
C SER A 191 -10.19 -15.78 -14.42
N THR A 192 -9.95 -17.06 -14.14
CA THR A 192 -10.14 -18.15 -15.10
C THR A 192 -11.60 -18.34 -15.48
N GLU A 193 -12.52 -18.28 -14.52
CA GLU A 193 -13.97 -18.31 -14.74
C GLU A 193 -14.41 -17.19 -15.69
N LEU A 194 -13.97 -15.95 -15.44
CA LEU A 194 -14.27 -14.82 -16.32
C LEU A 194 -13.80 -15.09 -17.76
N PHE A 195 -12.56 -15.55 -17.95
CA PHE A 195 -12.04 -15.82 -19.29
C PHE A 195 -12.70 -17.01 -19.98
N ARG A 196 -13.09 -18.05 -19.23
CA ARG A 196 -13.87 -19.18 -19.76
C ARG A 196 -15.24 -18.73 -20.25
N PHE A 197 -15.93 -17.91 -19.47
CA PHE A 197 -17.21 -17.32 -19.86
C PHE A 197 -17.07 -16.48 -21.14
N LEU A 198 -16.09 -15.57 -21.19
CA LEU A 198 -15.88 -14.67 -22.33
C LEU A 198 -15.41 -15.39 -23.61
N SER A 199 -14.68 -16.50 -23.47
CA SER A 199 -14.22 -17.31 -24.61
C SER A 199 -15.28 -18.29 -25.13
N GLY A 200 -16.40 -18.45 -24.43
CA GLY A 200 -17.42 -19.45 -24.76
C GLY A 200 -16.94 -20.89 -24.56
N TRP A 201 -15.86 -21.10 -23.77
CA TRP A 201 -15.30 -22.43 -23.51
C TRP A 201 -16.35 -23.41 -22.95
N GLU A 202 -17.29 -22.90 -22.15
CA GLU A 202 -18.40 -23.67 -21.57
C GLU A 202 -19.47 -24.10 -22.59
N ARG A 203 -19.41 -23.60 -23.84
CA ARG A 203 -20.33 -24.00 -24.92
C ARG A 203 -19.75 -25.07 -25.86
N ILE A 204 -18.45 -25.38 -25.71
CA ILE A 204 -17.69 -26.22 -26.65
C ILE A 204 -17.35 -27.59 -26.04
N ASN A 205 -17.53 -27.76 -24.73
CA ASN A 205 -17.44 -29.04 -24.01
C ASN A 205 -18.79 -29.36 -23.33
#